data_AF-A0A6S6WP84-F1
#
_entry.id   AF-A0A6S6WP84-F1
#
_cell.length_a   1.000
_cell.length_b   1.000
_cell.length_c   1.000
_cell.angle_alpha   90.00
_cell.angle_beta   90.00
_cell.angle_gamma   90.00
#
_symmetry.space_group_name_H-M   'P 1'
#
loop_
_entity.id
_entity.type
_entity.pdbx_description
1 polymer ?
#
loop_
_entity_poly.entity_id
_entity_poly.type
_entity_poly.pdbx_seq_one_letter_code
_entity_poly.pdbx_strand_id
1 'polypeptide(L)'
;MKLNAKKFGLAAGGAFAVLWGVCSLLVLIMPSSMMALTEGMVHGKLSGFEWHLSFSGFVTGLFGWSLGAMITGWLIVTLYNKQMKTAK
;
A
#
# COMPACT_ATOMS: atom_id res chain seq x y z
N MET A 1 22.76 5.47 10.09
CA MET A 1 22.03 6.27 11.10
C MET A 1 20.86 5.45 11.62
N LYS A 2 20.62 5.40 12.94
CA LYS A 2 19.54 4.57 13.52
C LYS A 2 18.17 5.22 13.28
N LEU A 3 17.32 4.57 12.50
CA LEU A 3 15.95 5.05 12.22
C LEU A 3 14.98 4.60 13.33
N ASN A 4 13.97 5.40 13.63
CA ASN A 4 12.92 5.00 14.56
C ASN A 4 11.86 4.15 13.84
N ALA A 5 11.85 2.84 14.11
CA ALA A 5 10.97 1.89 13.42
C ALA A 5 9.48 2.21 13.58
N LYS A 6 9.05 2.66 14.78
CA LYS A 6 7.63 3.00 15.02
C LYS A 6 7.20 4.23 14.23
N LYS A 7 8.01 5.30 14.27
CA LYS A 7 7.73 6.53 13.51
C LYS A 7 7.72 6.28 12.01
N PHE A 8 8.67 5.48 11.51
CA PHE A 8 8.72 5.12 10.10
C PHE A 8 7.53 4.26 9.68
N GLY A 9 7.17 3.25 10.46
CA GLY A 9 5.97 2.43 10.20
C GLY A 9 4.71 3.30 10.13
N LEU A 10 4.49 4.19 11.11
CA LEU A 10 3.35 5.11 11.10
C LEU A 10 3.34 6.00 9.85
N ALA A 11 4.50 6.54 9.45
CA ALA A 11 4.62 7.35 8.24
C ALA A 11 4.30 6.53 6.97
N ALA A 12 4.77 5.29 6.88
CA ALA A 12 4.48 4.39 5.78
C ALA A 12 2.97 4.08 5.68
N GLY A 13 2.33 3.74 6.81
CA GLY A 13 0.89 3.52 6.86
C GLY A 13 0.08 4.76 6.46
N GLY A 14 0.46 5.94 6.97
CA GLY A 14 -0.20 7.20 6.61
C GLY A 14 -0.05 7.55 5.12
N ALA A 15 1.14 7.33 4.54
CA ALA A 15 1.34 7.53 3.11
C ALA A 15 0.48 6.60 2.25
N PHE A 16 0.37 5.33 2.65
CA PHE A 16 -0.50 4.37 1.95
C PHE A 16 -1.99 4.67 2.13
N ALA A 17 -2.40 5.24 3.27
CA ALA A 17 -3.77 5.70 3.46
C ALA A 17 -4.14 6.81 2.46
N VAL A 18 -3.25 7.79 2.28
CA VAL A 18 -3.41 8.87 1.30
C VAL A 18 -3.44 8.29 -0.12
N LEU A 19 -2.47 7.43 -0.46
CA LEU A 19 -2.38 6.82 -1.78
C LEU A 19 -3.63 5.99 -2.10
N TRP A 20 -4.12 5.20 -1.14
CA TRP A 20 -5.36 4.42 -1.30
C TRP A 20 -6.56 5.31 -1.62
N GLY A 21 -6.70 6.45 -0.92
CA GLY A 21 -7.74 7.43 -1.20
C GLY A 21 -7.68 7.95 -2.63
N VAL A 22 -6.49 8.34 -3.09
CA VAL A 22 -6.26 8.83 -4.46
C VAL A 22 -6.55 7.72 -5.48
N CYS A 23 -6.04 6.50 -5.27
CA CYS A 23 -6.29 5.38 -6.16
C CYS A 23 -7.79 5.03 -6.26
N SER A 24 -8.51 5.07 -5.14
CA SER A 24 -9.95 4.84 -5.12
C SER A 24 -10.71 5.88 -5.92
N LEU A 25 -10.32 7.16 -5.83
CA LEU A 25 -10.88 8.22 -6.66
C LEU A 25 -10.60 8.00 -8.15
N LEU A 26 -9.38 7.60 -8.51
CA LEU A 26 -9.03 7.30 -9.91
C LEU A 26 -9.83 6.13 -10.46
N VAL A 27 -10.09 5.09 -9.66
CA VAL A 27 -10.95 3.97 -10.08
C VAL A 27 -12.38 4.44 -10.37
N LEU A 28 -12.91 5.40 -9.60
CA LEU A 28 -14.25 5.95 -9.86
C LEU A 28 -14.32 6.81 -11.14
N ILE A 29 -13.25 7.56 -11.45
CA ILE A 29 -13.23 8.48 -12.59
C ILE A 29 -12.86 7.76 -13.90
N MET A 30 -11.93 6.80 -13.83
CA MET A 30 -11.34 6.14 -15.00
C MET A 30 -11.15 4.62 -14.78
N PRO A 31 -12.24 3.86 -14.53
CA PRO A 31 -12.18 2.46 -14.11
C PRO A 31 -11.47 1.54 -15.11
N SER A 32 -11.74 1.70 -16.42
CA SER A 32 -11.14 0.89 -17.48
C SER A 32 -9.63 1.07 -17.57
N SER A 33 -9.15 2.32 -17.42
CA SER A 33 -7.71 2.64 -17.44
C SER A 33 -6.99 2.08 -16.21
N MET A 34 -7.60 2.20 -15.03
CA MET A 34 -7.03 1.63 -13.80
C MET A 34 -7.03 0.09 -13.82
N MET A 35 -8.01 -0.53 -14.47
CA MET A 35 -8.02 -1.98 -14.68
C MET A 35 -6.87 -2.43 -15.58
N ALA A 36 -6.64 -1.73 -16.70
CA ALA A 36 -5.54 -2.02 -17.61
C ALA A 36 -4.16 -1.86 -16.93
N LEU A 37 -4.01 -0.85 -16.08
CA LEU A 37 -2.80 -0.68 -15.25
C LEU A 37 -2.60 -1.88 -14.32
N THR A 38 -3.67 -2.29 -13.63
CA THR A 38 -3.64 -3.43 -12.69
C THR A 38 -3.32 -4.73 -13.42
N GLU A 39 -3.88 -4.92 -14.61
CA GLU A 39 -3.64 -6.07 -15.50
C GLU A 39 -2.14 -6.26 -15.75
N GLY A 40 -1.44 -5.18 -16.12
CA GLY A 40 0.00 -5.17 -16.31
C GLY A 40 0.82 -5.45 -15.05
N MET A 41 0.33 -5.08 -13.86
CA MET A 41 1.03 -5.31 -12.59
C MET A 41 0.92 -6.75 -12.09
N VAL A 42 -0.24 -7.40 -12.29
CA VAL A 42 -0.49 -8.75 -11.77
C VAL A 42 -0.17 -9.85 -12.79
N HIS A 43 0.30 -9.48 -13.99
CA HIS A 43 0.55 -10.39 -15.12
C HIS A 43 -0.65 -11.33 -15.41
N GLY A 44 -1.86 -10.87 -15.15
CA GLY A 44 -3.11 -11.60 -15.38
C GLY A 44 -3.96 -10.90 -16.44
N LYS A 45 -5.02 -11.53 -16.94
CA LYS A 45 -6.00 -10.88 -17.83
C LYS A 45 -7.23 -10.49 -17.02
N LEU A 46 -7.46 -9.19 -16.85
CA LEU A 46 -8.58 -8.63 -16.10
C LEU A 46 -9.67 -8.06 -17.03
N SER A 47 -9.40 -8.00 -18.33
CA SER A 47 -10.38 -7.63 -19.36
C SER A 47 -11.65 -8.50 -19.25
N GLY A 48 -12.74 -7.92 -18.75
CA GLY A 48 -14.02 -8.60 -18.52
C GLY A 48 -14.50 -8.59 -17.06
N PHE A 49 -13.65 -8.20 -16.11
CA PHE A 49 -14.09 -7.88 -14.76
C PHE A 49 -14.67 -6.46 -14.69
N GLU A 50 -15.68 -6.25 -13.85
CA GLU A 50 -16.13 -4.90 -13.48
C GLU A 50 -15.52 -4.51 -12.14
N TRP A 51 -15.08 -3.25 -12.02
CA TRP A 51 -14.68 -2.70 -10.73
C TRP A 51 -15.89 -2.55 -9.82
N HIS A 52 -15.89 -3.28 -8.72
CA HIS A 52 -16.92 -3.15 -7.68
C HIS A 52 -16.34 -2.44 -6.45
N LEU A 53 -16.22 -1.11 -6.50
CA LEU A 53 -15.76 -0.30 -5.38
C LEU A 53 -16.93 0.06 -4.46
N SER A 54 -17.29 -0.87 -3.55
CA SER A 54 -18.26 -0.58 -2.50
C SER A 54 -17.64 0.25 -1.37
N PHE A 55 -18.48 0.96 -0.61
CA PHE A 55 -18.02 1.68 0.58
C PHE A 55 -17.33 0.74 1.59
N SER A 56 -17.86 -0.48 1.78
CA SER A 56 -17.22 -1.49 2.62
C SER A 56 -15.84 -1.90 2.09
N GLY A 57 -15.70 -2.10 0.77
CA GLY A 57 -14.42 -2.42 0.12
C GLY A 57 -13.41 -1.28 0.22
N PHE A 58 -13.87 -0.03 0.12
CA PHE A 58 -13.03 1.14 0.34
C PHE A 58 -12.46 1.17 1.76
N VAL A 59 -13.30 0.98 2.77
CA VAL A 59 -12.88 1.02 4.19
C VAL A 59 -11.96 -0.15 4.52
N THR A 60 -12.31 -1.38 4.11
CA THR A 60 -11.47 -2.56 4.38
C THR A 60 -10.12 -2.46 3.68
N GLY A 61 -10.09 -1.99 2.44
CA GLY A 61 -8.85 -1.74 1.70
C GLY A 61 -8.00 -0.65 2.35
N LEU A 62 -8.61 0.47 2.80
CA LEU A 62 -7.90 1.55 3.48
C LEU A 62 -7.16 1.02 4.72
N PHE A 63 -7.86 0.31 5.60
CA PHE A 63 -7.24 -0.26 6.80
C PHE A 63 -6.23 -1.35 6.46
N GLY A 64 -6.57 -2.27 5.54
CA GLY A 64 -5.70 -3.37 5.16
C GLY A 64 -4.37 -2.91 4.57
N TRP A 65 -4.40 -2.02 3.58
CA TRP A 65 -3.21 -1.49 2.93
C TRP A 65 -2.37 -0.62 3.86
N SER A 66 -3.02 0.24 4.66
CA SER A 66 -2.30 1.11 5.61
C SER A 66 -1.63 0.31 6.71
N LEU A 67 -2.31 -0.69 7.28
CA LEU A 67 -1.74 -1.55 8.32
C LEU A 67 -0.62 -2.43 7.76
N GLY A 68 -0.81 -3.01 6.57
CA GLY A 68 0.22 -3.77 5.88
C GLY A 68 1.49 -2.95 5.64
N ALA A 69 1.35 -1.74 5.10
CA ALA A 69 2.47 -0.83 4.88
C ALA A 69 3.15 -0.41 6.20
N MET A 70 2.37 -0.17 7.25
CA MET A 70 2.90 0.17 8.58
C MET A 70 3.77 -0.95 9.15
N ILE A 71 3.28 -2.19 9.12
CA ILE A 71 4.01 -3.36 9.60
C ILE A 71 5.26 -3.59 8.76
N THR A 72 5.15 -3.53 7.44
CA THR A 72 6.28 -3.69 6.52
C THR A 72 7.34 -2.61 6.74
N GLY A 73 6.95 -1.33 6.84
CA GLY A 73 7.87 -0.23 7.10
C GLY A 73 8.59 -0.37 8.46
N TRP A 74 7.85 -0.78 9.50
CA TRP A 74 8.45 -1.08 10.81
C TRP A 74 9.46 -2.23 10.73
N LEU A 75 9.13 -3.30 10.00
CA LEU A 75 9.98 -4.48 9.84
C LEU A 75 11.26 -4.13 9.09
N ILE A 76 11.16 -3.41 7.97
CA ILE A 76 12.31 -2.93 7.19
C ILE A 76 13.29 -2.18 8.07
N VAL A 77 12.82 -1.19 8.83
CA VAL A 77 13.68 -0.38 9.70
C VAL A 77 14.28 -1.20 10.84
N THR A 78 13.52 -2.14 11.39
CA THR A 78 14.03 -3.03 12.44
C THR A 78 15.19 -3.88 11.94
N LEU A 79 15.07 -4.46 10.74
CA LEU A 79 16.12 -5.25 10.10
C LEU A 79 17.32 -4.39 9.72
N TYR A 80 17.10 -3.21 9.12
CA TYR A 80 18.14 -2.25 8.78
C TYR A 80 18.97 -1.85 10.00
N ASN A 81 18.30 -1.50 11.10
CA ASN A 81 18.96 -1.15 12.36
C ASN A 81 19.76 -2.33 12.95
N LYS A 82 19.27 -3.57 12.80
CA LYS A 82 19.99 -4.77 13.24
C LYS A 82 21.27 -4.98 12.43
N GLN A 83 21.21 -4.86 11.11
CA GLN A 83 22.37 -5.00 10.22
C GLN A 83 23.47 -3.98 10.54
N MET A 84 23.09 -2.72 10.84
CA MET A 84 24.07 -1.71 11.27
C MET A 84 24.72 -2.02 12.63
N LYS A 85 24.06 -2.78 13.52
CA LYS A 85 24.66 -3.18 14.80
C LYS A 85 25.69 -4.30 14.62
N THR A 86 25.47 -5.20 13.65
CA THR A 86 26.37 -6.32 13.36
C THR A 86 27.60 -5.91 12.55
N ALA A 87 27.52 -4.80 11.81
CA ALA A 87 28.65 -4.25 11.05
C ALA A 87 29.66 -3.42 11.90
N LYS A 88 29.55 -3.48 13.23
CA LYS A 88 30.38 -2.75 14.19
C LYS A 88 31.04 -3.72 15.16
#